data_AF-A0A836Q3B6-F1
#
_entry.id   AF-A0A836Q3B6-F1
#
_cell.length_a   1.000
_cell.length_b   1.000
_cell.length_c   1.000
_cell.angle_alpha   90.00
_cell.angle_beta   90.00
_cell.angle_gamma   90.00
#
_symmetry.space_group_name_H-M   'P 1'
#
loop_
_entity.id
_entity.type
_entity.pdbx_description
1 polymer ?
#
loop_
_entity_poly.entity_id
_entity_poly.type
_entity_poly.pdbx_seq_one_letter_code
_entity_poly.pdbx_strand_id
1 'polypeptide(L)'
;MNRRLASMFLGALSLSCLPNFAEGLGRTYDWIISIETEKLTGYLDQKRSTLKPVVKATVTYKPGGGGGATKFEELFYHNWIALGMRRYKPLALGSSDQVAIVVTHKQGQSTQEETSAAANAIVRVFLDAYLKGNAVTNIIVPEASLSSIVQNLKQANFYPGDDEKPDQPVFSSIILHLEGSPSGTKQTMFYAEQTR
;
A
#
# COMPACT_ATOMS: atom_id res chain seq x y z
N MET A 1 41.70 21.32 38.48
CA MET A 1 40.29 21.07 38.86
C MET A 1 39.39 21.86 37.92
N ASN A 2 38.35 21.22 37.38
CA ASN A 2 37.26 21.77 36.55
C ASN A 2 37.53 22.17 35.08
N ARG A 3 37.18 21.25 34.16
CA ARG A 3 36.63 21.58 32.84
C ARG A 3 35.29 20.88 32.69
N ARG A 4 34.19 21.65 32.67
CA ARG A 4 32.85 21.18 32.30
C ARG A 4 32.65 21.44 30.80
N LEU A 5 32.48 20.38 30.02
CA LEU A 5 32.01 20.43 28.63
C LEU A 5 30.48 20.29 28.67
N ALA A 6 29.78 21.36 28.30
CA ALA A 6 28.35 21.34 28.07
C ALA A 6 28.09 20.84 26.64
N SER A 7 27.56 19.63 26.52
CA SER A 7 27.04 19.10 25.26
C SER A 7 25.58 19.55 25.12
N MET A 8 25.35 20.53 24.24
CA MET A 8 24.01 20.89 23.77
C MET A 8 23.57 19.87 22.73
N PHE A 9 22.69 18.96 23.11
CA PHE A 9 21.89 18.17 22.17
C PHE A 9 20.74 19.04 21.66
N LEU A 10 20.88 19.56 20.44
CA LEU A 10 19.75 20.09 19.67
C LEU A 10 18.93 18.91 19.16
N GLY A 11 17.83 18.59 19.86
CA GLY A 11 16.84 17.63 19.40
C GLY A 11 15.99 18.25 18.30
N ALA A 12 16.17 17.76 17.06
CA ALA A 12 15.29 18.10 15.95
C ALA A 12 13.96 17.33 16.10
N LEU A 13 12.92 18.03 16.58
CA LEU A 13 11.53 17.62 16.44
C LEU A 13 11.10 17.89 14.99
N SER A 14 11.31 16.94 14.09
CA SER A 14 10.58 16.92 12.82
C SER A 14 9.28 16.15 13.01
N LEU A 15 8.25 16.81 13.57
CA LEU A 15 6.88 16.38 13.31
C LEU A 15 6.59 16.66 11.84
N SER A 16 6.84 15.68 10.98
CA SER A 16 6.29 15.69 9.63
C SER A 16 4.78 15.52 9.76
N CYS A 17 4.06 16.63 9.82
CA CYS A 17 2.65 16.71 9.45
C CYS A 17 2.54 16.27 7.99
N LEU A 18 2.44 14.96 7.75
CA LEU A 18 1.85 14.51 6.51
C LEU A 18 0.38 14.93 6.58
N PRO A 19 -0.13 15.69 5.60
CA PRO A 19 -1.55 15.99 5.55
C PRO A 19 -2.31 14.67 5.60
N ASN A 20 -3.34 14.61 6.45
CA ASN A 20 -4.19 13.45 6.66
C ASN A 20 -5.05 13.25 5.41
N PHE A 21 -4.42 12.82 4.31
CA PHE A 21 -5.00 12.71 2.97
C PHE A 21 -6.27 11.84 2.95
N ALA A 22 -6.39 10.93 3.93
CA ALA A 22 -7.56 10.11 4.15
C ALA A 22 -8.83 10.86 4.60
N GLU A 23 -8.77 12.14 4.97
CA GLU A 23 -9.96 12.91 5.40
C GLU A 23 -10.83 13.38 4.23
N GLY A 24 -10.24 13.72 3.08
CA GLY A 24 -10.99 14.17 1.91
C GLY A 24 -11.73 13.05 1.18
N LEU A 25 -11.23 11.82 1.28
CA LEU A 25 -11.76 10.64 0.59
C LEU A 25 -13.03 10.07 1.23
N GLY A 26 -13.29 10.43 2.49
CA GLY A 26 -14.33 9.83 3.30
C GLY A 26 -15.76 10.01 2.79
N ARG A 27 -15.99 10.95 1.88
CA ARG A 27 -17.32 11.21 1.31
C ARG A 27 -17.63 10.41 0.06
N THR A 28 -16.61 9.79 -0.55
CA THR A 28 -16.74 9.14 -1.86
C THR A 28 -16.86 7.62 -1.74
N TYR A 29 -16.34 7.04 -0.66
CA TYR A 29 -16.28 5.58 -0.47
C TYR A 29 -16.93 5.20 0.84
N ASP A 30 -17.58 4.03 0.87
CA ASP A 30 -18.18 3.49 2.09
C ASP A 30 -17.09 3.06 3.09
N TRP A 31 -15.99 2.50 2.57
CA TRP A 31 -14.84 2.07 3.37
C TRP A 31 -13.51 2.51 2.77
N ILE A 32 -12.56 2.77 3.66
CA ILE A 32 -11.16 3.03 3.32
C ILE A 32 -10.31 1.96 3.99
N ILE A 33 -9.56 1.21 3.19
CA ILE A 33 -8.52 0.30 3.66
C ILE A 33 -7.17 0.99 3.50
N SER A 34 -6.46 1.22 4.60
CA SER A 34 -5.13 1.83 4.57
C SER A 34 -4.03 0.78 4.73
N ILE A 35 -3.04 0.85 3.84
CA ILE A 35 -1.83 0.02 3.85
C ILE A 35 -0.64 0.94 4.14
N GLU A 36 -0.10 0.88 5.35
CA GLU A 36 1.14 1.59 5.70
C GLU A 36 2.33 0.63 5.62
N THR A 37 3.31 0.96 4.78
CA THR A 37 4.56 0.19 4.68
C THR A 37 5.68 0.82 5.48
N GLU A 38 6.49 -0.04 6.09
CA GLU A 38 7.64 0.33 6.91
C GLU A 38 8.78 -0.69 6.72
N LYS A 39 9.94 -0.21 6.27
CA LYS A 39 11.20 -1.00 6.33
C LYS A 39 11.64 -1.19 7.79
N LEU A 40 11.75 -2.44 8.24
CA LEU A 40 12.15 -2.76 9.60
C LEU A 40 13.68 -2.79 9.73
N THR A 41 14.25 -1.85 10.47
CA THR A 41 15.69 -1.81 10.75
C THR A 41 16.06 -2.81 11.86
N GLY A 42 17.15 -3.56 11.69
CA GLY A 42 17.63 -4.54 12.67
C GLY A 42 16.77 -5.80 12.81
N TYR A 43 15.70 -5.96 12.03
CA TYR A 43 14.84 -7.14 12.07
C TYR A 43 15.44 -8.29 11.26
N LEU A 44 15.53 -9.48 11.86
CA LEU A 44 16.21 -10.65 11.28
C LEU A 44 17.67 -10.38 10.86
N ASP A 45 18.37 -9.47 11.54
CA ASP A 45 19.76 -9.09 11.24
C ASP A 45 20.78 -10.08 11.81
N GLN A 46 20.73 -11.31 11.30
CA GLN A 46 21.75 -12.32 11.57
C GLN A 46 22.84 -12.21 10.49
N LYS A 47 24.11 -12.44 10.87
CA LYS A 47 25.29 -12.27 9.99
C LYS A 47 25.24 -13.01 8.64
N ARG A 48 24.34 -13.98 8.48
CA ARG A 48 24.14 -14.78 7.26
C ARG A 48 22.69 -14.81 6.76
N SER A 49 21.81 -13.98 7.33
CA SER A 49 20.43 -13.92 6.89
C SER A 49 20.34 -13.30 5.50
N THR A 50 19.72 -14.02 4.57
CA THR A 50 19.34 -13.51 3.24
C THR A 50 17.99 -12.78 3.29
N LEU A 51 17.26 -12.85 4.40
CA LEU A 51 15.91 -12.29 4.56
C LEU A 51 15.91 -10.79 4.88
N LYS A 52 16.95 -10.05 4.46
CA LYS A 52 17.09 -8.62 4.72
C LYS A 52 17.14 -7.80 3.42
N PRO A 53 16.45 -6.66 3.35
CA PRO A 53 15.61 -6.08 4.41
C PRO A 53 14.23 -6.74 4.49
N VAL A 54 13.59 -6.63 5.66
CA VAL A 54 12.17 -6.98 5.86
C VAL A 54 11.34 -5.71 5.83
N VAL A 55 10.23 -5.76 5.10
CA VAL A 55 9.21 -4.71 5.11
C VAL A 55 7.95 -5.22 5.76
N LYS A 56 7.38 -4.42 6.66
CA LYS A 56 6.07 -4.67 7.26
C LYS A 56 5.04 -3.80 6.55
N ALA A 57 3.95 -4.40 6.09
CA ALA A 57 2.76 -3.68 5.65
C ALA A 57 1.66 -3.83 6.72
N THR A 58 1.25 -2.72 7.32
CA THR A 58 0.17 -2.68 8.31
C THR A 58 -1.13 -2.33 7.61
N VAL A 59 -2.12 -3.21 7.68
CA VAL A 59 -3.42 -3.02 7.04
C VAL A 59 -4.46 -2.67 8.10
N THR A 60 -5.13 -1.55 7.90
CA THR A 60 -6.25 -1.07 8.73
C THR A 60 -7.42 -0.72 7.84
N TYR A 61 -8.64 -0.70 8.38
CA TYR A 61 -9.81 -0.25 7.65
C TYR A 61 -10.71 0.61 8.54
N LYS A 62 -11.43 1.56 7.92
CA LYS A 62 -12.39 2.44 8.59
C LYS A 62 -13.55 2.79 7.67
N PRO A 63 -14.73 3.16 8.20
CA PRO A 63 -15.79 3.74 7.40
C PRO A 63 -15.31 5.05 6.75
N GLY A 64 -15.75 5.33 5.52
CA GLY A 64 -15.41 6.56 4.81
C GLY A 64 -15.89 7.80 5.56
N GLY A 65 -17.14 7.81 6.02
CA GLY A 65 -17.77 8.95 6.72
C GLY A 65 -17.16 9.35 8.07
N GLY A 66 -16.02 8.77 8.45
CA GLY A 66 -15.37 8.95 9.74
C GLY A 66 -15.61 7.77 10.67
N GLY A 67 -14.70 7.60 11.63
CA GLY A 67 -14.73 6.48 12.57
C GLY A 67 -13.33 6.01 12.97
N GLY A 68 -13.29 5.14 13.98
CA GLY A 68 -12.04 4.53 14.43
C GLY A 68 -11.49 3.54 13.41
N ALA A 69 -10.20 3.64 13.12
CA ALA A 69 -9.51 2.64 12.30
C ALA A 69 -9.40 1.31 13.04
N THR A 70 -9.82 0.24 12.39
CA THR A 70 -9.68 -1.13 12.90
C THR A 70 -8.46 -1.78 12.25
N LYS A 71 -7.55 -2.26 13.08
CA LYS A 71 -6.40 -3.05 12.62
C LYS A 71 -6.87 -4.41 12.10
N PHE A 72 -6.59 -4.70 10.84
CA PHE A 72 -7.00 -5.94 10.16
C PHE A 72 -5.89 -6.99 10.24
N GLU A 73 -4.74 -6.70 9.63
CA GLU A 73 -3.60 -7.61 9.59
C GLU A 73 -2.26 -6.86 9.43
N GLU A 74 -1.18 -7.56 9.74
CA GLU A 74 0.19 -7.17 9.38
C GLU A 74 0.77 -8.23 8.46
N LEU A 75 1.41 -7.78 7.39
CA LEU A 75 2.06 -8.63 6.39
C LEU A 75 3.56 -8.33 6.43
N PHE A 76 4.39 -9.36 6.31
CA PHE A 76 5.84 -9.24 6.32
C PHE A 76 6.40 -9.72 4.99
N TYR A 77 7.26 -8.91 4.38
CA TYR A 77 7.77 -9.11 3.03
C TYR A 77 9.29 -9.02 2.95
N HIS A 78 9.85 -9.75 2.00
CA HIS A 78 11.22 -9.59 1.52
C HIS A 78 11.24 -9.78 0.00
N ASN A 79 11.64 -8.75 -0.76
CA ASN A 79 11.74 -8.79 -2.23
C ASN A 79 10.51 -9.45 -2.90
N TRP A 80 9.32 -8.88 -2.70
CA TRP A 80 8.01 -9.40 -3.15
C TRP A 80 7.50 -10.66 -2.43
N ILE A 81 8.37 -11.48 -1.84
CA ILE A 81 7.98 -12.73 -1.17
C ILE A 81 7.35 -12.43 0.18
N ALA A 82 6.12 -12.93 0.40
CA ALA A 82 5.47 -12.90 1.70
C ALA A 82 6.18 -13.88 2.65
N LEU A 83 6.79 -13.34 3.71
CA LEU A 83 7.44 -14.13 4.76
C LEU A 83 6.45 -14.65 5.80
N GLY A 84 5.36 -13.92 6.01
CA GLY A 84 4.33 -14.30 6.98
C GLY A 84 3.29 -13.22 7.18
N MET A 85 2.29 -13.54 7.98
CA MET A 85 1.21 -12.63 8.31
C MET A 85 0.75 -12.79 9.76
N ARG A 86 0.26 -11.70 10.34
CA ARG A 86 -0.46 -11.69 11.61
C ARG A 86 -1.83 -11.07 11.42
N ARG A 87 -2.87 -11.91 11.47
CA ARG A 87 -4.26 -11.46 11.38
C ARG A 87 -4.79 -11.10 12.77
N TYR A 88 -5.33 -9.89 12.92
CA TYR A 88 -5.90 -9.39 14.17
C TYR A 88 -7.41 -9.57 14.21
N LYS A 89 -8.08 -9.30 13.08
CA LYS A 89 -9.55 -9.41 12.92
C LYS A 89 -9.89 -9.87 11.51
N PRO A 90 -11.10 -10.43 11.26
CA PRO A 90 -11.59 -10.58 9.90
C PRO A 90 -11.92 -9.21 9.29
N LEU A 91 -11.81 -9.08 7.96
CA LEU A 91 -12.15 -7.86 7.23
C LEU A 91 -13.67 -7.62 7.24
N ALA A 92 -14.22 -6.93 8.23
CA ALA A 92 -15.67 -6.75 8.38
C ALA A 92 -16.16 -5.49 7.65
N LEU A 93 -16.41 -5.61 6.35
CA LEU A 93 -17.06 -4.60 5.50
C LEU A 93 -18.52 -5.01 5.27
N GLY A 94 -19.41 -4.05 5.00
CA GLY A 94 -20.77 -4.37 4.57
C GLY A 94 -20.75 -4.98 3.17
N SER A 95 -21.75 -5.80 2.84
CA SER A 95 -21.86 -6.41 1.51
C SER A 95 -22.15 -5.36 0.44
N SER A 96 -21.48 -5.43 -0.71
CA SER A 96 -21.67 -4.51 -1.85
C SER A 96 -21.23 -3.07 -1.60
N ASP A 97 -20.52 -2.80 -0.50
CA ASP A 97 -19.93 -1.49 -0.24
C ASP A 97 -18.76 -1.18 -1.19
N GLN A 98 -18.61 0.10 -1.54
CA GLN A 98 -17.49 0.64 -2.32
C GLN A 98 -16.27 0.86 -1.41
N VAL A 99 -15.11 0.41 -1.89
CA VAL A 99 -13.86 0.41 -1.12
C VAL A 99 -12.78 1.19 -1.86
N ALA A 100 -12.10 2.08 -1.15
CA ALA A 100 -10.81 2.61 -1.57
C ALA A 100 -9.67 1.95 -0.80
N ILE A 101 -8.58 1.63 -1.50
CA ILE A 101 -7.31 1.24 -0.88
C ILE A 101 -6.41 2.47 -0.89
N VAL A 102 -5.80 2.81 0.25
CA VAL A 102 -4.88 3.95 0.37
C VAL A 102 -3.55 3.45 0.87
N VAL A 103 -2.49 3.71 0.10
CA VAL A 103 -1.12 3.34 0.47
C VAL A 103 -0.39 4.54 1.05
N THR A 104 0.37 4.29 2.12
CA THR A 104 1.33 5.24 2.67
C THR A 104 2.65 4.54 2.99
N HIS A 105 3.72 5.33 3.03
CA HIS A 105 5.03 4.89 3.53
C HIS A 105 5.29 5.62 4.83
N LYS A 106 5.66 4.89 5.88
CA LYS A 106 5.77 5.45 7.24
C LYS A 106 6.77 6.61 7.32
N GLN A 107 7.84 6.56 6.53
CA GLN A 107 8.86 7.61 6.48
C GLN A 107 8.57 8.70 5.44
N GLY A 108 7.38 8.67 4.81
CA GLY A 108 6.97 9.61 3.76
C GLY A 108 7.64 9.38 2.39
N GLN A 109 8.85 8.81 2.38
CA GLN A 109 9.55 8.37 1.17
C GLN A 109 9.49 6.85 1.06
N SER A 110 9.37 6.34 -0.17
CA SER A 110 9.32 4.91 -0.45
C SER A 110 10.68 4.38 -0.85
N THR A 111 11.09 3.24 -0.28
CA THR A 111 12.19 2.43 -0.81
C THR A 111 11.69 1.43 -1.87
N GLN A 112 12.61 0.86 -2.67
CA GLN A 112 12.25 -0.19 -3.62
C GLN A 112 11.57 -1.38 -2.93
N GLU A 113 12.03 -1.75 -1.73
CA GLU A 113 11.46 -2.87 -0.99
C GLU A 113 10.06 -2.53 -0.46
N GLU A 114 9.82 -1.28 -0.05
CA GLU A 114 8.49 -0.83 0.36
C GLU A 114 7.49 -0.76 -0.80
N THR A 115 7.89 -0.29 -1.98
CA THR A 115 7.00 -0.28 -3.15
C THR A 115 6.66 -1.70 -3.62
N SER A 116 7.60 -2.64 -3.51
CA SER A 116 7.36 -4.06 -3.78
C SER A 116 6.38 -4.68 -2.78
N ALA A 117 6.58 -4.43 -1.48
CA ALA A 117 5.68 -4.87 -0.42
C ALA A 117 4.27 -4.25 -0.55
N ALA A 118 4.20 -2.95 -0.88
CA ALA A 118 2.94 -2.24 -1.10
C ALA A 118 2.16 -2.84 -2.26
N ALA A 119 2.80 -3.09 -3.41
CA ALA A 119 2.16 -3.72 -4.57
C ALA A 119 1.62 -5.12 -4.24
N ASN A 120 2.38 -5.95 -3.52
CA ASN A 120 1.88 -7.26 -3.09
C ASN A 120 0.70 -7.15 -2.10
N ALA A 121 0.80 -6.24 -1.13
CA ALA A 121 -0.26 -5.99 -0.15
C ALA A 121 -1.55 -5.46 -0.82
N ILE A 122 -1.44 -4.60 -1.84
CA ILE A 122 -2.58 -4.14 -2.65
C ILE A 122 -3.32 -5.34 -3.23
N VAL A 123 -2.61 -6.26 -3.90
CA VAL A 123 -3.24 -7.45 -4.53
C VAL A 123 -3.91 -8.31 -3.49
N ARG A 124 -3.24 -8.55 -2.35
CA ARG A 124 -3.80 -9.34 -1.25
C ARG A 124 -5.10 -8.74 -0.71
N VAL A 125 -5.09 -7.46 -0.37
CA VAL A 125 -6.24 -6.73 0.18
C VAL A 125 -7.37 -6.62 -0.84
N PHE A 126 -7.03 -6.37 -2.10
CA PHE A 126 -7.98 -6.35 -3.20
C PHE A 126 -8.74 -7.68 -3.31
N LEU A 127 -8.02 -8.80 -3.29
CA LEU A 127 -8.63 -10.13 -3.35
C LEU A 127 -9.50 -10.43 -2.12
N ASP A 128 -9.05 -10.06 -0.92
CA ASP A 128 -9.84 -10.23 0.30
C ASP A 128 -11.15 -9.41 0.28
N ALA A 129 -11.13 -8.20 -0.31
CA ALA A 129 -12.35 -7.39 -0.53
C ALA A 129 -13.24 -7.97 -1.64
N TYR A 130 -12.64 -8.38 -2.77
CA TYR A 130 -13.35 -8.96 -3.90
C TYR A 130 -14.11 -10.24 -3.52
N LEU A 131 -13.47 -11.13 -2.75
CA LEU A 131 -14.08 -12.38 -2.24
C LEU A 131 -15.26 -12.13 -1.27
N LYS A 132 -15.39 -10.91 -0.74
CA LYS A 132 -16.52 -10.49 0.10
C LYS A 132 -17.63 -9.78 -0.69
N GLY A 133 -17.49 -9.68 -2.01
CA GLY A 133 -18.44 -8.97 -2.87
C GLY A 133 -18.34 -7.44 -2.73
N ASN A 134 -17.19 -6.94 -2.26
CA ASN A 134 -16.91 -5.50 -2.22
C ASN A 134 -16.20 -5.06 -3.50
N ALA A 135 -16.62 -3.92 -4.03
CA ALA A 135 -15.99 -3.32 -5.21
C ALA A 135 -14.86 -2.38 -4.78
N VAL A 136 -13.61 -2.72 -5.10
CA VAL A 136 -12.49 -1.80 -4.95
C VAL A 136 -12.48 -0.83 -6.12
N THR A 137 -12.91 0.40 -5.87
CA THR A 137 -13.13 1.42 -6.92
C THR A 137 -11.88 2.22 -7.25
N ASN A 138 -10.99 2.44 -6.27
CA ASN A 138 -9.77 3.21 -6.47
C ASN A 138 -8.66 2.75 -5.52
N ILE A 139 -7.42 2.78 -5.99
CA ILE A 139 -6.21 2.49 -5.23
C ILE A 139 -5.34 3.74 -5.26
N ILE A 140 -5.28 4.45 -4.15
CA ILE A 140 -4.60 5.72 -4.07
C ILE A 140 -3.23 5.50 -3.46
N VAL A 141 -2.21 5.95 -4.17
CA VAL A 141 -0.80 5.77 -3.79
C VAL A 141 -0.06 7.11 -3.80
N PRO A 142 1.07 7.23 -3.07
CA PRO A 142 1.91 8.43 -3.16
C PRO A 142 2.47 8.57 -4.58
N GLU A 143 2.38 9.77 -5.15
CA GLU A 143 2.82 10.05 -6.54
C GLU A 143 4.25 9.59 -6.80
N ALA A 144 5.15 9.86 -5.85
CA ALA A 144 6.56 9.49 -5.93
C ALA A 144 6.80 7.96 -6.03
N SER A 145 5.82 7.16 -5.61
CA SER A 145 5.88 5.69 -5.60
C SER A 145 5.05 5.02 -6.70
N LEU A 146 4.19 5.77 -7.40
CA LEU A 146 3.20 5.22 -8.35
C LEU A 146 3.85 4.34 -9.41
N SER A 147 4.86 4.87 -10.11
CA SER A 147 5.54 4.14 -11.20
C SER A 147 6.19 2.84 -10.70
N SER A 148 6.80 2.86 -9.52
CA SER A 148 7.45 1.70 -8.90
C SER A 148 6.43 0.65 -8.45
N ILE A 149 5.29 1.08 -7.88
CA ILE A 149 4.19 0.18 -7.52
C ILE A 149 3.61 -0.48 -8.77
N VAL A 150 3.33 0.31 -9.82
CA VAL A 150 2.85 -0.19 -11.13
C VAL A 150 3.82 -1.22 -11.72
N GLN A 151 5.12 -0.96 -11.66
CA GLN A 151 6.12 -1.91 -12.14
C GLN A 151 6.15 -3.20 -11.32
N ASN A 152 5.99 -3.12 -10.00
CA ASN A 152 5.92 -4.30 -9.13
C ASN A 152 4.63 -5.11 -9.32
N LEU A 153 3.50 -4.46 -9.62
CA LEU A 153 2.22 -5.14 -9.89
C LEU A 153 2.29 -6.10 -11.10
N LYS A 154 3.23 -5.88 -12.03
CA LYS A 154 3.51 -6.83 -13.11
C LYS A 154 3.91 -8.22 -12.62
N GLN A 155 4.48 -8.33 -11.41
CA GLN A 155 4.80 -9.62 -10.79
C GLN A 155 3.55 -10.40 -10.36
N ALA A 156 2.40 -9.73 -10.22
CA ALA A 156 1.08 -10.32 -10.02
C ALA A 156 0.26 -10.39 -11.33
N ASN A 157 0.93 -10.33 -12.49
CA ASN A 157 0.30 -10.37 -13.82
C ASN A 157 -0.67 -9.21 -14.10
N PHE A 158 -0.48 -8.07 -13.44
CA PHE A 158 -1.17 -6.83 -13.77
C PHE A 158 -0.32 -6.03 -14.75
N TYR A 159 -0.89 -5.73 -15.91
CA TYR A 159 -0.23 -4.94 -16.94
C TYR A 159 -0.99 -3.64 -17.17
N PRO A 160 -0.29 -2.53 -17.48
CA PRO A 160 -0.99 -1.33 -17.91
C PRO A 160 -1.82 -1.67 -19.15
N GLY A 161 -2.99 -1.06 -19.28
CA GLY A 161 -3.68 -1.08 -20.58
C GLY A 161 -2.75 -0.52 -21.63
N ASP A 162 -2.60 -1.22 -22.76
CA ASP A 162 -2.08 -0.58 -23.97
C ASP A 162 -2.97 0.62 -24.29
N ASP A 163 -2.44 1.63 -25.02
CA ASP A 163 -3.27 2.66 -25.63
C ASP A 163 -4.46 1.98 -26.30
N GLU A 164 -5.69 2.46 -26.02
CA GLU A 164 -6.93 1.84 -26.51
C GLU A 164 -6.80 1.56 -28.01
N LYS A 165 -6.64 0.29 -28.37
CA LYS A 165 -6.72 -0.16 -29.75
C LYS A 165 -8.17 -0.58 -29.96
N PRO A 166 -8.98 0.20 -30.71
CA PRO A 166 -10.41 -0.09 -30.89
C PRO A 166 -10.66 -1.51 -31.41
N ASP A 167 -9.69 -2.07 -32.14
CA ASP A 167 -9.79 -3.36 -32.81
C ASP A 167 -9.34 -4.56 -31.95
N GLN A 168 -8.85 -4.32 -30.72
CA GLN A 168 -8.34 -5.38 -29.83
C GLN A 168 -8.99 -5.30 -28.45
N PRO A 169 -10.15 -5.96 -28.24
CA PRO A 169 -10.79 -5.98 -26.94
C PRO A 169 -9.89 -6.67 -25.90
N VAL A 170 -9.60 -5.96 -24.81
CA VAL A 170 -8.92 -6.52 -23.65
C VAL A 170 -9.99 -7.09 -22.72
N PHE A 171 -10.11 -8.41 -22.70
CA PHE A 171 -11.01 -9.10 -21.76
C PHE A 171 -10.25 -9.37 -20.45
N SER A 172 -10.56 -8.61 -19.40
CA SER A 172 -10.10 -8.90 -18.04
C SER A 172 -11.25 -8.76 -17.06
N SER A 173 -11.39 -9.75 -16.17
CA SER A 173 -12.36 -9.71 -15.06
C SER A 173 -11.86 -8.95 -13.84
N ILE A 174 -10.56 -8.58 -13.81
CA ILE A 174 -9.94 -7.91 -12.68
C ILE A 174 -9.17 -6.69 -13.17
N ILE A 175 -9.64 -5.52 -12.76
CA ILE A 175 -9.10 -4.22 -13.14
C ILE A 175 -8.71 -3.47 -11.86
N LEU A 176 -7.50 -2.92 -11.84
CA LEU A 176 -7.05 -2.04 -10.77
C LEU A 176 -6.97 -0.61 -11.31
N HIS A 177 -7.67 0.31 -10.67
CA HIS A 177 -7.55 1.74 -10.93
C HIS A 177 -6.62 2.34 -9.88
N LEU A 178 -5.43 2.75 -10.29
CA LEU A 178 -4.47 3.44 -9.44
C LEU A 178 -4.53 4.94 -9.68
N GLU A 179 -4.46 5.71 -8.60
CA GLU A 179 -4.38 7.16 -8.62
C GLU A 179 -3.20 7.62 -7.77
N GLY A 180 -2.29 8.37 -8.37
CA GLY A 180 -1.18 9.02 -7.70
C GLY A 180 -1.61 10.34 -7.07
N SER A 181 -1.33 10.49 -5.78
CA SER A 181 -1.65 11.70 -5.01
C SER A 181 -0.37 12.47 -4.66
N PRO A 182 -0.34 13.81 -4.79
CA PRO A 182 -1.51 14.71 -4.96
C PRO A 182 -1.83 15.14 -6.41
N SER A 183 -1.07 14.70 -7.41
CA SER A 183 -1.25 15.16 -8.81
C SER A 183 -2.54 14.66 -9.46
N GLY A 184 -3.10 13.54 -8.98
CA GLY A 184 -4.24 12.87 -9.60
C GLY A 184 -3.84 12.04 -10.83
N THR A 185 -2.56 11.68 -11.00
CA THR A 185 -2.09 10.85 -12.11
C THR A 185 -2.79 9.48 -12.06
N LYS A 186 -3.49 9.08 -13.12
CA LYS A 186 -4.24 7.82 -13.14
C LYS A 186 -3.52 6.76 -13.96
N GLN A 187 -3.55 5.52 -13.47
CA GLN A 187 -3.10 4.34 -14.19
C GLN A 187 -4.12 3.21 -14.01
N THR A 188 -4.63 2.69 -15.11
CA THR A 188 -5.44 1.48 -15.09
C THR A 188 -4.57 0.26 -15.42
N MET A 189 -4.73 -0.80 -14.63
CA MET A 189 -4.02 -2.06 -14.80
C MET A 189 -5.03 -3.20 -14.98
N PHE A 190 -4.74 -4.09 -15.91
CA PHE A 190 -5.57 -5.26 -16.22
C PHE A 190 -4.83 -6.52 -15.83
N TYR A 191 -5.53 -7.44 -15.18
CA TYR A 191 -5.01 -8.79 -14.98
C TYR A 191 -5.02 -9.55 -16.30
N ALA A 192 -3.91 -10.17 -16.67
CA ALA A 192 -3.82 -11.06 -17.82
C ALA A 192 -3.02 -12.30 -17.47
N GLU A 193 -3.58 -13.49 -17.71
CA GLU A 193 -2.76 -14.70 -17.67
C GLU A 193 -1.70 -14.59 -18.76
N GLN A 194 -0.45 -14.78 -18.38
CA GLN A 194 0.69 -14.54 -19.24
C GLN A 194 0.63 -15.45 -20.48
N THR A 195 0.13 -14.93 -21.60
CA THR A 195 0.33 -15.54 -22.94
C THR A 195 1.23 -14.62 -23.77
N ARG A 196 2.52 -14.55 -23.42
CA ARG A 196 3.59 -14.10 -24.32
C ARG A 196 4.87 -14.86 -24.03
#